data_AF-A0A953AKH8-F1
#
_entry.id   AF-A0A953AKH8-F1
#
_cell.length_a   1.000
_cell.length_b   1.000
_cell.length_c   1.000
_cell.angle_alpha   90.00
_cell.angle_beta   90.00
_cell.angle_gamma   90.00
#
_symmetry.space_group_name_H-M   'P 1'
#
loop_
_entity.id
_entity.type
_entity.pdbx_description
1 polymer ?
#
loop_
_entity_poly.entity_id
_entity_poly.type
_entity_poly.pdbx_seq_one_letter_code
_entity_poly.pdbx_strand_id
1 'polypeptide(L)'
;MERGVGVMKAARAGGRIGGPSADEVVELATVGEAAVGEFRCAECGYGVIVQRELPACPMCGGTRWEQSAWSPFTRTHTGPEPR
;
A
#
# COMPACT_ATOMS: atom_id res chain seq x y z
N MET A 1 -19.07 -26.22 4.45
CA MET A 1 -19.15 -25.24 5.56
C MET A 1 -17.98 -24.28 5.39
N GLU A 2 -18.02 -23.47 4.36
CA GLU A 2 -16.93 -22.56 3.98
C GLU A 2 -17.37 -21.17 4.43
N ARG A 3 -16.78 -20.71 5.54
CA ARG A 3 -17.17 -19.47 6.19
C ARG A 3 -16.74 -18.32 5.29
N GLY A 4 -17.74 -17.62 4.73
CA GLY A 4 -17.53 -16.41 3.94
C GLY A 4 -16.78 -15.35 4.74
N VAL A 5 -15.59 -14.99 4.25
CA VAL A 5 -14.90 -13.79 4.69
C VAL A 5 -15.51 -12.63 3.90
N GLY A 6 -16.46 -11.94 4.53
CA GLY A 6 -16.98 -10.69 4.01
C GLY A 6 -15.87 -9.64 4.06
N VAL A 7 -15.40 -9.21 2.89
CA VAL A 7 -14.51 -8.05 2.77
C VAL A 7 -15.31 -6.80 3.14
N MET A 8 -14.97 -6.22 4.30
CA MET A 8 -15.46 -4.91 4.70
C MET A 8 -14.76 -3.86 3.81
N LYS A 9 -15.52 -3.06 3.06
CA LYS A 9 -14.99 -1.89 2.34
C LYS A 9 -14.54 -0.86 3.37
N ALA A 10 -13.24 -0.60 3.48
CA ALA A 10 -12.77 0.63 4.09
C ALA A 10 -12.80 1.76 3.05
N ALA A 11 -13.44 2.86 3.44
CA ALA A 11 -13.61 4.06 2.63
C ALA A 11 -12.32 4.89 2.63
N ARG A 12 -12.15 5.67 1.56
CA ARG A 12 -11.09 6.68 1.42
C ARG A 12 -10.93 7.53 2.68
N ALA A 13 -9.70 7.82 3.08
CA ALA A 13 -9.39 8.96 3.94
C ALA A 13 -8.33 9.85 3.27
N GLY A 14 -8.81 10.93 2.65
CA GLY A 14 -8.01 12.13 2.46
C GLY A 14 -7.67 12.75 3.82
N GLY A 15 -6.47 13.33 3.92
CA GLY A 15 -5.73 13.45 5.17
C GLY A 15 -6.16 14.50 6.21
N ARG A 16 -5.50 14.39 7.38
CA ARG A 16 -5.10 15.44 8.33
C ARG A 16 -3.86 14.93 9.08
N ILE A 17 -2.79 15.71 9.15
CA ILE A 17 -1.60 15.38 9.96
C ILE A 17 -1.90 15.56 11.45
N GLY A 18 -2.23 14.47 12.13
CA GLY A 18 -2.21 14.30 13.59
C GLY A 18 -1.38 13.05 13.89
N GLY A 19 -0.39 13.17 14.78
CA GLY A 19 0.68 12.17 14.96
C GLY A 19 0.22 10.76 15.37
N PRO A 20 1.06 9.73 15.14
CA PRO A 20 0.65 8.33 15.30
C PRO A 20 0.51 7.95 16.78
N SER A 21 -0.72 7.62 17.19
CA SER A 21 -1.04 7.09 18.52
C SER A 21 -1.28 5.58 18.42
N ALA A 22 -0.26 4.79 18.77
CA ALA A 22 -0.24 3.36 19.15
C ALA A 22 -1.04 2.28 18.35
N ASP A 23 -1.83 2.60 17.34
CA ASP A 23 -2.51 1.61 16.49
C ASP A 23 -2.75 2.18 15.07
N GLU A 24 -1.66 2.55 14.38
CA GLU A 24 -1.72 2.86 12.95
C GLU A 24 -1.57 1.55 12.18
N VAL A 25 -2.68 0.83 12.04
CA VAL A 25 -2.74 -0.38 11.22
C VAL A 25 -2.79 0.02 9.74
N VAL A 26 -1.71 -0.20 9.00
CA VAL A 26 -1.73 -0.09 7.54
C VAL A 26 -2.52 -1.28 7.00
N GLU A 27 -3.63 -0.99 6.33
CA GLU A 27 -4.39 -1.99 5.59
C GLU A 27 -3.57 -2.46 4.39
N LEU A 28 -3.14 -3.72 4.42
CA LEU A 28 -2.43 -4.36 3.32
C LEU A 28 -3.44 -5.02 2.38
N ALA A 29 -3.39 -4.62 1.12
CA ALA A 29 -4.12 -5.28 0.06
C ALA A 29 -3.46 -6.62 -0.29
N THR A 30 -4.23 -7.55 -0.86
CA THR A 30 -3.75 -8.91 -1.17
C THR A 30 -3.95 -9.28 -2.63
N VAL A 31 -3.21 -10.29 -3.10
CA VAL A 31 -3.35 -10.81 -4.47
C VAL A 31 -4.78 -11.22 -4.77
N GLY A 32 -5.27 -10.87 -5.96
CA GLY A 32 -6.64 -11.12 -6.37
C GLY A 32 -7.65 -10.07 -5.88
N GLU A 33 -7.23 -9.13 -5.05
CA GLU A 33 -8.09 -8.00 -4.66
C GLU A 33 -8.25 -7.02 -5.83
N ALA A 34 -9.49 -6.58 -6.05
CA ALA A 34 -9.80 -5.57 -7.05
C ALA A 34 -9.39 -4.17 -6.56
N ALA A 35 -8.32 -3.63 -7.14
CA ALA A 35 -7.72 -2.37 -6.70
C ALA A 35 -7.25 -1.51 -7.88
N VAL A 36 -7.17 -0.19 -7.66
CA VAL A 36 -6.64 0.77 -8.64
C VAL A 36 -5.72 1.74 -7.94
N GLY A 37 -4.49 1.89 -8.42
CA GLY A 37 -3.49 2.79 -7.84
C GLY A 37 -2.07 2.26 -7.91
N GLU A 38 -1.15 2.96 -7.25
CA GLU A 38 0.21 2.49 -7.02
C GLU A 38 0.28 1.65 -5.74
N PHE A 39 0.94 0.50 -5.84
CA PHE A 39 1.14 -0.42 -4.72
C PHE A 39 2.61 -0.82 -4.62
N ARG A 40 3.10 -1.06 -3.40
CA ARG A 40 4.43 -1.61 -3.13
C ARG A 40 4.33 -2.94 -2.42
N CYS A 41 5.15 -3.90 -2.81
CA CYS A 41 5.20 -5.19 -2.16
C CYS A 41 5.73 -5.02 -0.73
N ALA A 42 4.99 -5.52 0.26
CA ALA A 42 5.35 -5.39 1.67
C ALA A 42 6.63 -6.19 2.04
N GLU A 43 7.07 -7.09 1.16
CA GLU A 43 8.24 -7.95 1.41
C GLU A 43 9.51 -7.41 0.76
N CYS A 44 9.46 -6.98 -0.51
CA CYS A 44 10.65 -6.53 -1.25
C CYS A 44 10.60 -5.07 -1.69
N GLY A 45 9.49 -4.36 -1.48
CA GLY A 45 9.31 -2.96 -1.86
C GLY A 45 9.06 -2.72 -3.36
N TYR A 46 8.97 -3.77 -4.19
CA TYR A 46 8.71 -3.63 -5.63
C TYR A 46 7.38 -2.90 -5.88
N GLY A 47 7.40 -1.87 -6.72
CA GLY A 47 6.23 -1.04 -7.03
C GLY A 47 5.49 -1.48 -8.29
N VAL A 48 4.16 -1.46 -8.27
CA VAL A 48 3.29 -1.73 -9.42
C VAL A 48 2.16 -0.70 -9.52
N ILE A 49 1.70 -0.45 -10.75
CA ILE A 49 0.46 0.29 -10.99
C ILE A 49 -0.63 -0.72 -11.36
N VAL A 50 -1.69 -0.76 -10.56
CA VAL A 50 -2.82 -1.68 -10.75
C VAL A 50 -4.00 -0.91 -11.29
N GLN A 51 -4.71 -1.50 -12.26
CA GLN A 51 -5.91 -0.94 -12.87
C GLN A 51 -7.16 -1.82 -12.70
N ARG A 52 -6.99 -3.04 -12.18
CA ARG A 52 -8.09 -3.99 -11.99
C ARG A 52 -7.89 -4.87 -10.77
N GLU A 53 -6.82 -5.66 -10.75
CA GLU A 53 -6.59 -6.72 -9.76
C GLU A 53 -5.12 -6.81 -9.39
N LEU A 54 -4.82 -7.01 -8.10
CA LEU A 54 -3.47 -7.12 -7.59
C LEU A 54 -2.81 -8.45 -7.98
N PRO A 55 -1.69 -8.43 -8.74
CA PRO A 55 -0.93 -9.63 -9.08
C PRO A 55 -0.01 -10.06 -7.93
N ALA A 56 0.51 -11.29 -7.99
CA ALA A 56 1.64 -11.68 -7.15
C ALA A 56 2.89 -10.87 -7.52
N CYS A 57 3.77 -10.60 -6.55
CA CYS A 57 4.99 -9.85 -6.81
C CYS A 57 5.90 -10.64 -7.78
N PRO A 58 6.26 -10.09 -8.95
CA PRO A 58 7.08 -10.80 -9.93
C PRO A 58 8.53 -10.98 -9.47
N MET A 59 8.96 -10.26 -8.43
CA MET A 59 10.33 -10.33 -7.91
C MET A 59 10.51 -11.39 -6.82
N CYS A 60 9.57 -11.47 -5.87
CA CYS A 60 9.70 -12.34 -4.69
C CYS A 60 8.56 -13.36 -4.54
N GLY A 61 7.53 -13.31 -5.37
CA GLY A 61 6.32 -14.12 -5.21
C GLY A 61 5.41 -13.67 -4.06
N GLY A 62 5.72 -12.54 -3.41
CA GLY A 62 4.96 -12.01 -2.30
C GLY A 62 3.52 -11.68 -2.65
N THR A 63 2.63 -11.77 -1.66
CA THR A 63 1.17 -11.68 -1.86
C THR A 63 0.51 -10.47 -1.17
N ARG A 64 1.32 -9.65 -0.50
CA ARG A 64 0.87 -8.50 0.29
C ARG A 64 1.38 -7.21 -0.33
N TRP A 65 0.49 -6.23 -0.41
CA TRP A 65 0.73 -4.95 -1.08
C TRP A 65 0.29 -3.80 -0.19
N GLU A 66 1.17 -2.82 -0.04
CA GLU A 66 0.88 -1.55 0.63
C GLU A 66 0.46 -0.52 -0.42
N GLN A 67 -0.67 0.15 -0.21
CA GLN A 67 -1.10 1.21 -1.11
C GLN A 67 -0.19 2.43 -0.93
N SER A 68 0.54 2.80 -1.97
CA SER A 68 1.28 4.06 -1.97
C SER A 68 0.28 5.20 -2.09
N ALA A 69 0.27 6.11 -1.12
CA ALA A 69 -0.32 7.43 -1.29
C ALA A 69 0.56 8.25 -2.25
N TRP A 70 0.55 7.89 -3.53
CA TRP A 70 1.34 8.58 -4.55
C TRP A 70 0.95 10.07 -4.54
N SER A 71 1.89 10.91 -4.11
CA SER A 71 1.78 12.36 -4.13
C SER A 71 2.99 12.90 -4.90
N PRO A 72 2.80 13.59 -6.04
CA PRO A 72 3.90 14.15 -6.82
C PRO A 72 4.70 15.24 -6.08
N PHE A 73 4.26 15.65 -4.88
CA PHE A 73 4.88 16.70 -4.06
C PHE A 73 5.58 16.21 -2.80
N THR A 74 5.84 14.90 -2.65
CA THR A 74 6.64 14.42 -1.52
C THR A 74 8.11 14.81 -1.71
N ARG A 75 8.47 16.05 -1.32
CA ARG A 75 9.87 16.49 -1.26
C ARG A 75 10.53 15.81 -0.05
N THR A 76 11.22 14.70 -0.27
CA THR A 76 12.28 14.24 0.64
C THR A 76 13.52 15.11 0.40
N HIS A 77 13.54 16.33 0.96
CA HIS A 77 14.80 17.02 1.20
C HIS A 77 15.23 16.71 2.62
N THR A 78 16.01 15.64 2.79
CA THR A 78 17.08 15.61 3.79
C THR A 78 18.17 14.71 3.23
N GLY A 79 18.94 15.25 2.27
CA GLY A 79 20.29 14.74 2.04
C GLY A 79 21.22 15.43 3.04
N PRO A 80 22.08 14.72 3.78
CA PRO A 80 23.23 15.37 4.38
C PRO A 80 24.19 15.78 3.25
N GLU A 81 24.64 17.04 3.28
CA GLU A 81 25.61 17.62 2.35
C GLU A 81 26.89 16.76 2.23
N PRO A 82 27.33 16.34 1.03
CA PRO A 82 28.66 15.78 0.84
C PRO A 82 29.71 16.90 0.81
N ARG A 83 30.75 16.77 1.67
CA ARG A 83 31.91 17.68 1.71
C ARG A 83 32.94 17.38 0.63
#